data_AF-A0A5J4UJ45-F1
#
_entry.id   AF-A0A5J4UJ45-F1
#
_cell.length_a   1.000
_cell.length_b   1.000
_cell.length_c   1.000
_cell.angle_alpha   90.00
_cell.angle_beta   90.00
_cell.angle_gamma   90.00
#
_symmetry.space_group_name_H-M   'P 1'
#
loop_
_entity.id
_entity.type
_entity.pdbx_description
1 polymer ?
#
loop_
_entity_poly.entity_id
_entity_poly.type
_entity_poly.pdbx_seq_one_letter_code
_entity_poly.pdbx_strand_id
1 'polypeptide(L)'
;MIGLESIILHNFKSYNERVTIKLGRSHFATVIGANGSGKSNFIDAVLFGLGHRSSDLRGDNLLSLLNSNCSQKGEHEGSVTLSFVLNCNDQIQNIESHRIIVKRVFNESKSQFYIKLPLSHDDENHDKKKSRIRPDNLRRVSREALNQILKTFGLDIDQPERYALLQNQTHTFAAKSPQSLARYLEDFIGNGEIVTRILEKQQFLCGLQQNQVELRRDYEV
;
A
#
# COMPACT_ATOMS: atom_id res chain seq x y z
N MET A 1 -2.22 9.55 14.29
CA MET A 1 -3.02 9.33 13.06
C MET A 1 -2.21 9.77 11.86
N ILE A 2 -2.07 8.93 10.82
CA ILE A 2 -1.37 9.27 9.57
C ILE A 2 -2.36 9.83 8.55
N GLY A 3 -2.02 10.94 7.89
CA GLY A 3 -2.86 11.56 6.85
C GLY A 3 -2.05 11.95 5.63
N LEU A 4 -2.63 11.81 4.43
CA LEU A 4 -1.98 12.21 3.18
C LEU A 4 -2.07 13.74 3.00
N GLU A 5 -0.92 14.42 3.03
CA GLU A 5 -0.83 15.88 2.89
C GLU A 5 -0.70 16.32 1.43
N SER A 6 0.10 15.59 0.66
CA SER A 6 0.31 15.88 -0.76
C SER A 6 0.76 14.66 -1.55
N ILE A 7 0.53 14.72 -2.86
CA ILE A 7 1.03 13.77 -3.84
C ILE A 7 1.72 14.52 -4.97
N ILE A 8 2.87 14.01 -5.38
CA ILE A 8 3.64 14.50 -6.54
C ILE A 8 3.68 13.37 -7.56
N LEU A 9 3.20 13.65 -8.75
CA LEU A 9 3.12 12.73 -9.88
C LEU A 9 4.10 13.19 -10.95
N HIS A 10 4.77 12.23 -11.58
CA HIS A 10 5.61 12.46 -12.74
C HIS A 10 5.32 11.37 -13.76
N ASN A 11 4.85 11.75 -14.95
CA ASN A 11 4.64 10.83 -16.08
C ASN A 11 3.75 9.62 -15.74
N PHE A 12 2.65 9.86 -15.02
CA PHE A 12 1.74 8.81 -14.54
C PHE A 12 0.35 8.92 -15.17
N LYS A 13 -0.05 7.93 -15.98
CA LYS A 13 -1.33 7.87 -16.71
C LYS A 13 -1.64 9.18 -17.42
N SER A 14 -2.71 9.88 -17.05
CA SER A 14 -3.12 11.17 -17.63
C SER A 14 -2.28 12.37 -17.16
N TYR A 15 -1.45 12.20 -16.12
CA TYR A 15 -0.61 13.27 -15.58
C TYR A 15 0.73 13.29 -16.31
N ASN A 16 0.88 14.25 -17.21
CA ASN A 16 2.13 14.53 -17.90
C ASN A 16 3.00 15.48 -17.06
N GLU A 17 4.32 15.34 -17.14
CA GLU A 17 5.28 16.15 -16.39
C GLU A 17 5.03 16.10 -14.87
N ARG A 18 5.69 17.00 -14.12
CA ARG A 18 5.60 17.03 -12.66
C ARG A 18 4.32 17.77 -12.21
N VAL A 19 3.35 17.03 -11.69
CA VAL A 19 2.12 17.57 -11.09
C VAL A 19 2.17 17.42 -9.58
N THR A 20 1.92 18.49 -8.84
CA THR A 20 1.84 18.47 -7.38
C THR A 20 0.42 18.79 -6.93
N ILE A 21 -0.21 17.85 -6.21
CA ILE A 21 -1.55 18.00 -5.66
C ILE A 21 -1.41 18.06 -4.13
N LYS A 22 -1.83 19.17 -3.54
CA LYS A 22 -1.81 19.39 -2.08
C LYS A 22 -3.22 19.19 -1.55
N LEU A 23 -3.40 18.22 -0.66
CA LEU A 23 -4.65 17.97 0.07
C LEU A 23 -4.72 18.77 1.37
N GLY A 24 -3.57 19.26 1.86
CA GLY A 24 -3.47 20.02 3.09
C GLY A 24 -3.60 19.12 4.32
N ARG A 25 -3.98 19.70 5.46
CA ARG A 25 -4.14 18.99 6.74
C ARG A 25 -5.60 18.68 7.07
N SER A 26 -6.47 18.71 6.06
CA SER A 26 -7.89 18.43 6.28
C SER A 26 -8.10 16.93 6.53
N HIS A 27 -8.98 16.59 7.46
CA HIS A 27 -9.45 15.21 7.66
C HIS A 27 -10.31 14.72 6.49
N PHE A 28 -10.83 15.64 5.69
CA PHE A 28 -11.69 15.35 4.56
C PHE A 28 -11.29 16.17 3.34
N ALA A 29 -11.06 15.50 2.22
CA ALA A 29 -10.76 16.14 0.95
C ALA A 29 -11.64 15.53 -0.15
N THR A 30 -12.17 16.37 -1.02
CA THR A 30 -12.99 15.95 -2.16
C THR A 30 -12.27 16.29 -3.46
N VAL A 31 -12.14 15.30 -4.35
CA VAL A 31 -11.59 15.48 -5.69
C VAL A 31 -12.75 15.53 -6.70
N ILE A 32 -12.97 16.70 -7.29
CA ILE A 32 -14.03 16.95 -8.28
C ILE A 32 -13.46 17.28 -9.66
N GLY A 33 -14.26 17.14 -10.71
CA GLY A 33 -13.86 17.44 -12.09
C GLY A 33 -14.73 16.73 -13.13
N ALA A 34 -14.63 17.16 -14.39
CA ALA A 34 -15.39 16.58 -15.51
C ALA A 34 -15.03 15.10 -15.77
N ASN A 35 -15.88 14.37 -16.51
CA ASN A 35 -15.56 13.01 -16.93
C ASN A 35 -14.29 13.00 -17.80
N GLY A 36 -13.40 12.03 -17.57
CA GLY A 36 -12.10 11.98 -18.22
C GLY A 36 -11.00 12.87 -17.63
N SER A 37 -11.29 13.69 -16.61
CA SER A 37 -10.30 14.61 -16.00
C SER A 37 -9.20 13.94 -15.16
N GLY A 38 -9.11 12.60 -15.15
CA GLY A 38 -8.07 11.87 -14.40
C GLY A 38 -8.34 11.65 -12.91
N LYS A 39 -9.59 11.83 -12.43
CA LYS A 39 -9.95 11.59 -11.01
C LYS A 39 -9.68 10.14 -10.55
N SER A 40 -10.08 9.15 -11.35
CA SER A 40 -9.77 7.75 -11.03
C SER A 40 -8.27 7.48 -11.07
N ASN A 41 -7.55 8.11 -12.00
CA ASN A 41 -6.09 8.01 -12.10
C ASN A 41 -5.37 8.61 -10.87
N PHE A 42 -5.99 9.59 -10.19
CA PHE A 42 -5.47 10.11 -8.92
C PHE A 42 -5.48 9.04 -7.84
N ILE A 43 -6.61 8.34 -7.67
CA ILE A 43 -6.72 7.23 -6.72
C ILE A 43 -5.76 6.10 -7.11
N ASP A 44 -5.68 5.77 -8.39
CA ASP A 44 -4.74 4.77 -8.88
C ASP A 44 -3.28 5.14 -8.55
N ALA A 45 -2.94 6.43 -8.62
CA ALA A 45 -1.61 6.89 -8.25
C ALA A 45 -1.33 6.75 -6.75
N VAL A 46 -2.29 7.07 -5.88
CA VAL A 46 -2.17 6.85 -4.43
C VAL A 46 -1.95 5.37 -4.13
N LEU A 47 -2.78 4.49 -4.71
CA LEU A 47 -2.65 3.04 -4.55
C LEU A 47 -1.31 2.52 -5.10
N PHE A 48 -0.87 3.04 -6.24
CA PHE A 48 0.43 2.72 -6.81
C PHE A 48 1.57 3.11 -5.88
N GLY A 49 1.56 4.34 -5.34
CA GLY A 49 2.57 4.82 -4.40
C GLY A 49 2.64 3.97 -3.12
N LEU A 50 1.50 3.47 -2.66
CA LEU A 50 1.40 2.57 -1.51
C LEU A 50 1.89 1.15 -1.79
N GLY A 51 1.98 0.71 -3.05
CA GLY A 51 2.56 -0.59 -3.39
C GLY A 51 1.61 -1.61 -3.99
N HIS A 52 0.48 -1.18 -4.54
CA HIS A 52 -0.39 -2.04 -5.35
C HIS A 52 0.27 -2.48 -6.66
N ARG A 53 -0.18 -3.60 -7.20
CA ARG A 53 0.30 -4.10 -8.50
C ARG A 53 -0.38 -3.33 -9.63
N SER A 54 0.24 -3.28 -10.80
CA SER A 54 -0.36 -2.62 -11.97
C SER A 54 -1.71 -3.22 -12.36
N SER A 55 -1.86 -4.54 -12.21
CA SER A 55 -3.11 -5.28 -12.43
C SER A 55 -4.30 -4.70 -11.66
N ASP A 56 -4.05 -4.25 -10.43
CA ASP A 56 -5.09 -3.75 -9.53
C ASP A 56 -5.51 -2.32 -9.92
N LEU A 57 -4.69 -1.65 -10.72
CA LEU A 57 -4.81 -0.25 -11.12
C LEU A 57 -5.30 -0.10 -12.56
N ARG A 58 -6.00 -1.11 -13.10
CA ARG A 58 -6.52 -1.11 -14.48
C ARG A 58 -5.41 -0.95 -15.52
N GLY A 59 -4.22 -1.51 -15.26
CA GLY A 59 -3.08 -1.49 -16.16
C GLY A 59 -2.46 -2.87 -16.31
N ASP A 60 -2.33 -3.35 -17.54
CA ASP A 60 -1.81 -4.68 -17.81
C ASP A 60 -0.34 -4.81 -17.39
N ASN A 61 0.44 -3.76 -17.61
CA ASN A 61 1.89 -3.71 -17.35
C ASN A 61 2.29 -2.38 -16.70
N LEU A 62 3.49 -2.30 -16.12
CA LEU A 62 4.04 -1.04 -15.60
C LEU A 62 4.10 0.07 -16.67
N LEU A 63 4.36 -0.32 -17.93
CA LEU A 63 4.32 0.57 -19.09
C LEU A 63 2.97 1.25 -19.30
N SER A 64 1.86 0.55 -19.03
CA SER A 64 0.51 1.10 -19.18
C SER A 64 0.18 2.19 -18.14
N LEU A 65 0.97 2.26 -17.06
CA LEU A 65 0.86 3.32 -16.05
C LEU A 65 1.65 4.57 -16.44
N LEU A 66 2.53 4.48 -17.44
CA LEU A 66 3.31 5.61 -17.93
C LEU A 66 2.44 6.47 -18.85
N ASN A 67 2.64 7.79 -18.81
CA ASN A 67 1.90 8.69 -19.70
C ASN A 67 2.29 8.42 -21.16
N SER A 68 1.30 8.37 -22.06
CA SER A 68 1.50 8.09 -23.49
C SER A 68 2.42 9.10 -24.20
N ASN A 69 2.51 10.33 -23.69
CA ASN A 69 3.33 11.39 -24.27
C ASN A 69 4.82 11.23 -23.92
N CYS A 70 5.17 10.40 -22.95
CA CYS A 70 6.56 10.19 -22.53
C CYS A 70 7.35 9.40 -23.56
N SER A 71 6.72 8.41 -24.22
CA SER A 71 7.32 7.66 -25.33
C SER A 71 7.73 8.58 -26.49
N GLN A 72 7.08 9.73 -26.67
CA GLN A 72 7.41 10.71 -27.71
C GLN A 72 8.61 11.60 -27.32
N LYS A 73 8.85 11.79 -26.01
CA LYS A 73 9.93 12.62 -25.47
C LYS A 73 11.20 11.83 -25.12
N GLY A 74 11.19 10.50 -25.28
CA GLY A 74 12.29 9.61 -24.89
C GLY A 74 12.45 9.44 -23.37
N GLU A 75 11.41 9.81 -22.60
CA GLU A 75 11.37 9.58 -21.16
C GLU A 75 10.63 8.27 -20.87
N HIS A 76 11.32 7.31 -20.27
CA HIS A 76 10.75 5.99 -19.94
C HIS A 76 10.62 5.76 -18.43
N GLU A 77 10.56 6.86 -17.67
CA GLU A 77 10.52 6.85 -16.21
C GLU A 77 9.34 7.69 -15.69
N GLY A 78 8.57 7.06 -14.81
CA GLY A 78 7.51 7.69 -14.03
C GLY A 78 7.81 7.61 -12.54
N SER A 79 7.24 8.55 -11.77
CA SER A 79 7.32 8.48 -10.32
C SER A 79 6.07 9.00 -9.64
N VAL A 80 5.77 8.41 -8.48
CA VAL A 80 4.72 8.86 -7.57
C VAL A 80 5.33 9.05 -6.21
N THR A 81 5.15 10.23 -5.63
CA THR A 81 5.62 10.57 -4.27
C THR A 81 4.42 10.96 -3.42
N LEU A 82 4.22 10.25 -2.32
CA LEU A 82 3.21 10.50 -1.31
C LEU A 82 3.88 11.11 -0.09
N SER A 83 3.33 12.21 0.40
CA SER A 83 3.78 12.85 1.63
C SER A 83 2.68 12.72 2.67
N PHE A 84 3.02 12.06 3.77
CA PHE A 84 2.14 11.84 4.90
C PHE A 84 2.59 12.69 6.09
N VAL A 85 1.63 13.16 6.87
CA VAL A 85 1.85 13.84 8.14
C VAL A 85 1.34 12.96 9.27
N LEU A 86 2.17 12.81 10.30
CA LEU A 86 1.79 12.16 11.55
C LEU A 86 1.12 13.19 12.46
N ASN A 87 -0.01 12.82 13.04
CA ASN A 87 -0.84 13.59 13.97
C ASN A 87 -1.46 14.86 13.35
N CYS A 88 -2.55 14.67 12.61
CA CYS A 88 -3.36 15.76 12.05
C CYS A 88 -4.07 16.64 13.11
N ASN A 89 -4.05 16.25 14.39
CA ASN A 89 -4.85 16.88 15.45
C ASN A 89 -4.13 17.97 16.24
N ASP A 90 -2.80 18.00 16.23
CA ASP A 90 -2.05 18.90 17.10
C ASP A 90 -1.47 20.08 16.30
N GLN A 91 -1.52 21.27 16.90
CA GLN A 91 -0.78 22.47 16.48
C GLN A 91 0.73 22.25 16.69
N ILE A 92 1.31 21.21 16.10
CA ILE A 92 2.73 20.91 16.22
C ILE A 92 3.47 21.96 15.40
N GLN A 93 4.18 22.84 16.12
CA GLN A 93 5.03 23.91 15.57
C GLN A 93 6.20 23.37 14.74
N ASN A 94 6.53 22.07 14.86
CA ASN A 94 7.63 21.43 14.16
C ASN A 94 7.14 20.49 13.03
N ILE A 95 7.00 21.08 11.84
CA ILE A 95 6.29 20.52 10.69
C ILE A 95 7.13 19.47 9.93
N GLU A 96 8.46 19.56 9.97
CA GLU A 96 9.34 18.69 9.20
C GLU A 96 9.67 17.38 9.90
N SER A 97 9.65 17.38 11.24
CA SER A 97 10.02 16.23 12.08
C SER A 97 8.96 15.12 12.14
N HIS A 98 7.81 15.29 11.50
CA HIS A 98 6.68 14.35 11.56
C HIS A 98 6.16 13.93 10.17
N ARG A 99 6.96 14.13 9.13
CA ARG A 99 6.60 13.81 7.75
C ARG A 99 7.22 12.50 7.31
N ILE A 100 6.39 11.62 6.74
CA ILE A 100 6.83 10.40 6.06
C ILE A 100 6.66 10.65 4.56
N ILE A 101 7.72 10.42 3.77
CA ILE A 101 7.63 10.53 2.31
C ILE A 101 7.84 9.14 1.73
N VAL A 102 6.87 8.66 0.97
CA VAL A 102 6.95 7.42 0.21
C VAL A 102 7.05 7.75 -1.27
N LYS A 103 8.14 7.37 -1.92
CA LYS A 103 8.34 7.57 -3.35
C LYS A 103 8.48 6.23 -4.06
N ARG A 104 7.66 6.02 -5.08
CA ARG A 104 7.78 4.88 -6.00
C ARG A 104 8.21 5.38 -7.36
N VAL A 105 9.33 4.85 -7.86
CA VAL A 105 9.86 5.12 -9.20
C VAL A 105 9.70 3.87 -10.04
N PHE A 106 9.24 4.02 -11.27
CA PHE A 106 9.02 2.90 -12.16
C PHE A 106 9.40 3.22 -13.59
N ASN A 107 10.03 2.23 -14.23
CA ASN A 107 10.34 2.23 -15.65
C ASN A 107 9.76 0.93 -16.23
N GLU A 108 10.00 0.68 -17.52
CA GLU A 108 9.44 -0.46 -18.26
C GLU A 108 9.69 -1.82 -17.59
N SER A 109 10.83 -1.98 -16.92
CA SER A 109 11.30 -3.26 -16.37
C SER A 109 11.52 -3.28 -14.86
N LYS A 110 11.44 -2.14 -14.17
CA LYS A 110 11.77 -2.05 -12.73
C LYS A 110 10.83 -1.10 -12.01
N SER A 111 10.43 -1.48 -10.80
CA SER A 111 9.73 -0.63 -9.84
C SER A 111 10.52 -0.62 -8.53
N GLN A 112 10.84 0.57 -8.01
CA GLN A 112 11.65 0.74 -6.81
C GLN A 112 10.93 1.67 -5.82
N PHE A 113 10.96 1.29 -4.55
CA PHE A 113 10.40 2.08 -3.46
C PHE A 113 11.50 2.80 -2.68
N TYR A 114 11.18 4.01 -2.29
CA TYR A 114 12.01 4.87 -1.48
C TYR A 114 11.16 5.45 -0.35
N ILE A 115 11.75 5.60 0.82
CA ILE A 115 11.08 6.20 1.98
C ILE A 115 12.00 7.18 2.67
N LYS A 116 11.42 8.28 3.15
CA LYS A 116 12.02 9.20 4.10
C LYS A 116 11.20 9.13 5.37
N LEU A 117 11.85 8.80 6.48
CA LEU A 117 11.24 8.77 7.81
C LEU A 117 11.46 10.12 8.49
N PRO A 118 10.59 10.48 9.47
CA PRO A 118 10.84 11.62 10.33
C PRO A 118 12.20 11.50 11.02
N LEU A 119 12.97 12.58 11.00
CA LEU A 119 14.26 12.65 11.68
C LEU A 119 14.01 12.70 13.20
N SER A 120 14.62 11.78 13.94
CA SER A 120 14.84 11.94 15.38
C SER A 120 15.80 13.11 15.61
N HIS A 121 15.56 13.90 16.66
CA HIS A 121 16.40 15.05 17.03
C HIS A 121 17.88 14.69 17.29
N ASP A 122 18.21 13.40 17.39
CA ASP A 122 19.55 12.90 17.74
C ASP A 122 20.48 12.64 16.54
N ASP A 123 19.98 12.76 15.30
CA ASP A 123 20.74 12.33 14.10
C ASP A 123 21.54 13.45 13.40
N GLU A 124 21.52 14.69 13.89
CA GLU A 124 22.26 15.79 13.24
C GLU A 124 23.79 15.60 13.25
N ASN A 125 24.34 14.71 14.09
CA ASN A 125 25.78 14.57 14.27
C ASN A 125 26.43 13.31 13.65
N HIS A 126 25.68 12.36 13.08
CA HIS A 126 26.27 11.05 12.74
C HIS A 126 26.46 10.69 11.25
N ASP A 127 25.91 11.45 10.31
CA ASP A 127 25.84 11.05 8.89
C ASP A 127 26.90 11.68 7.95
N LYS A 128 28.19 11.66 8.36
CA LYS A 128 29.32 11.88 7.42
C LYS A 128 30.05 10.62 6.98
N LYS A 129 29.66 9.43 7.44
CA LYS A 129 30.33 8.17 7.07
C LYS A 129 29.34 7.06 6.69
N LYS A 130 29.34 6.75 5.39
CA LYS A 130 28.83 5.51 4.76
C LYS A 130 27.33 5.42 4.49
N SER A 131 26.85 6.18 3.52
CA SER A 131 26.01 5.62 2.46
C SER A 131 26.04 6.56 1.25
N ARG A 132 25.77 6.06 0.05
CA ARG A 132 25.55 6.90 -1.14
C ARG A 132 24.28 7.74 -0.90
N ILE A 133 24.44 8.87 -0.21
CA ILE A 133 23.37 9.83 0.05
C ILE A 133 23.02 10.45 -1.31
N ARG A 134 21.90 9.99 -1.89
CA ARG A 134 21.24 10.73 -2.98
C ARG A 134 20.70 12.04 -2.39
N PRO A 135 20.60 13.13 -3.19
CA PRO A 135 20.35 14.50 -2.70
C PRO A 135 19.05 14.75 -1.90
N ASP A 136 18.25 13.72 -1.60
CA ASP A 136 16.94 13.83 -0.91
C ASP A 136 16.81 13.01 0.40
N ASN A 137 17.88 12.40 0.94
CA ASN A 137 17.82 11.52 2.14
C ASN A 137 16.80 10.36 2.03
N LEU A 138 16.44 9.96 0.81
CA LEU A 138 15.50 8.88 0.52
C LEU A 138 16.20 7.51 0.58
N ARG A 139 15.78 6.66 1.52
CA ARG A 139 16.28 5.28 1.65
C ARG A 139 15.51 4.34 0.74
N ARG A 140 16.21 3.53 -0.06
CA ARG A 140 15.59 2.47 -0.87
C ARG A 140 15.12 1.33 0.05
N VAL A 141 13.90 0.85 -0.17
CA VAL A 141 13.27 -0.22 0.62
C VAL A 141 12.57 -1.25 -0.28
N SER A 142 12.39 -2.47 0.21
CA SER A 142 11.52 -3.46 -0.44
C SER A 142 10.04 -3.18 -0.11
N ARG A 143 9.12 -3.84 -0.80
CA ARG A 143 7.68 -3.68 -0.55
C ARG A 143 7.30 -4.19 0.85
N GLU A 144 7.90 -5.29 1.27
CA GLU A 144 7.67 -5.93 2.57
C GLU A 144 8.16 -5.02 3.70
N ALA A 145 9.38 -4.48 3.58
CA ALA A 145 9.93 -3.53 4.55
C ALA A 145 9.09 -2.25 4.62
N LEU A 146 8.63 -1.75 3.47
CA LEU A 146 7.73 -0.60 3.41
C LEU A 146 6.39 -0.87 4.10
N ASN A 147 5.81 -2.06 3.92
CA ASN A 147 4.58 -2.43 4.62
C ASN A 147 4.80 -2.57 6.14
N GLN A 148 5.90 -3.18 6.58
CA GLN A 148 6.23 -3.26 8.00
C GLN A 148 6.34 -1.87 8.65
N ILE A 149 7.01 -0.93 7.96
CA ILE A 149 7.14 0.44 8.43
C ILE A 149 5.78 1.14 8.47
N LEU A 150 4.95 1.02 7.43
CA LEU A 150 3.65 1.72 7.41
C LEU A 150 2.64 1.10 8.39
N LYS A 151 2.75 -0.21 8.68
CA LYS A 151 2.00 -0.89 9.74
C LYS A 151 2.27 -0.30 11.12
N THR A 152 3.50 0.12 11.44
CA THR A 152 3.77 0.77 12.74
C THR A 152 3.03 2.10 12.90
N PHE A 153 2.70 2.76 11.78
CA PHE A 153 1.90 3.98 11.75
C PHE A 153 0.40 3.74 11.54
N GLY A 154 -0.03 2.47 11.52
CA GLY A 154 -1.44 2.07 11.39
C GLY A 154 -1.97 1.98 9.96
N LEU A 155 -1.09 1.95 8.95
CA LEU A 155 -1.48 1.77 7.55
C LEU A 155 -0.99 0.41 7.03
N ASP A 156 -1.91 -0.55 6.89
CA ASP A 156 -1.61 -1.86 6.29
C ASP A 156 -1.90 -1.86 4.79
N ILE A 157 -0.86 -2.02 3.97
CA ILE A 157 -0.97 -2.02 2.51
C ILE A 157 -1.46 -3.36 1.97
N ASP A 158 -1.23 -4.47 2.68
CA ASP A 158 -1.57 -5.81 2.19
C ASP A 158 -3.09 -6.04 2.12
N GLN A 159 -3.86 -5.25 2.86
CA GLN A 159 -5.32 -5.32 2.90
C GLN A 159 -5.94 -4.03 2.34
N PRO A 160 -5.97 -3.86 1.01
CA PRO A 160 -6.42 -2.62 0.38
C PRO A 160 -7.89 -2.30 0.63
N GLU A 161 -8.71 -3.33 0.84
CA GLU A 161 -10.14 -3.21 1.17
C GLU A 161 -10.39 -2.44 2.49
N ARG A 162 -9.37 -2.28 3.36
CA ARG A 162 -9.48 -1.51 4.60
C ARG A 162 -9.42 0.00 4.42
N TYR A 163 -8.82 0.50 3.34
CA TYR A 163 -8.60 1.94 3.14
C TYR A 163 -9.01 2.45 1.76
N ALA A 164 -9.28 1.57 0.80
CA ALA A 164 -9.74 1.93 -0.52
C ALA A 164 -11.02 1.17 -0.88
N LEU A 165 -12.03 1.93 -1.29
CA LEU A 165 -13.26 1.40 -1.87
C LEU A 165 -13.28 1.78 -3.35
N LEU A 166 -12.95 0.81 -4.20
CA LEU A 166 -12.94 1.01 -5.65
C LEU A 166 -14.32 0.68 -6.26
N GLN A 167 -14.69 1.41 -7.31
CA GLN A 167 -15.98 1.23 -8.00
C GLN A 167 -16.22 -0.22 -8.47
N ASN A 168 -15.17 -0.95 -8.83
CA ASN A 168 -15.31 -2.34 -9.26
C ASN A 168 -15.47 -3.31 -8.07
N GLN A 169 -14.95 -2.95 -6.90
CA GLN A 169 -14.98 -3.79 -5.69
C GLN A 169 -16.35 -3.79 -5.01
N THR A 170 -17.14 -2.73 -5.12
CA THR A 170 -18.49 -2.68 -4.53
C THR A 170 -19.41 -3.78 -5.06
N HIS A 171 -19.30 -4.10 -6.35
CA HIS A 171 -20.07 -5.21 -6.93
C HIS A 171 -19.58 -6.57 -6.40
N THR A 172 -18.25 -6.76 -6.36
CA THR A 172 -17.65 -7.99 -5.81
C THR A 172 -18.04 -8.20 -4.35
N PHE A 173 -18.08 -7.13 -3.55
CA PHE A 173 -18.50 -7.17 -2.15
C PHE A 173 -19.98 -7.59 -2.02
N ALA A 174 -20.86 -6.98 -2.82
CA ALA A 174 -22.29 -7.33 -2.84
C ALA A 174 -22.55 -8.78 -3.28
N ALA A 175 -21.66 -9.34 -4.10
CA ALA A 175 -21.75 -10.71 -4.61
C ALA A 175 -21.04 -11.76 -3.73
N LYS A 176 -20.45 -11.39 -2.57
CA LYS A 176 -19.78 -12.35 -1.69
C LYS A 176 -20.78 -13.35 -1.10
N SER A 177 -20.38 -14.62 -1.04
CA SER A 177 -21.16 -15.64 -0.33
C SER A 177 -21.18 -15.38 1.18
N PRO A 178 -22.19 -15.87 1.92
CA PRO A 178 -22.26 -15.71 3.38
C PRO A 178 -20.98 -16.16 4.11
N GLN A 179 -20.36 -17.26 3.63
CA GLN A 179 -19.10 -17.79 4.19
C GLN A 179 -17.91 -16.86 3.92
N SER A 180 -17.82 -16.31 2.70
CA SER A 180 -16.75 -15.37 2.36
C SER A 180 -16.90 -14.06 3.12
N LEU A 181 -18.13 -13.61 3.36
CA LEU A 181 -18.41 -12.41 4.13
C LEU A 181 -18.07 -12.60 5.61
N ALA A 182 -18.38 -13.77 6.18
CA ALA A 182 -17.98 -14.12 7.54
C ALA A 182 -16.45 -14.08 7.71
N ARG A 183 -15.70 -14.72 6.81
CA ARG A 183 -14.22 -14.67 6.82
C ARG A 183 -13.69 -13.24 6.70
N TYR A 184 -14.29 -12.44 5.81
CA TYR A 184 -13.91 -11.03 5.67
C TYR A 184 -14.12 -10.25 6.97
N LEU A 185 -15.22 -10.48 7.69
CA LEU A 185 -15.45 -9.85 9.00
C LEU A 185 -14.47 -10.35 10.06
N GLU A 186 -14.14 -11.64 10.07
CA GLU A 186 -13.12 -12.19 10.97
C GLU A 186 -11.75 -11.57 10.72
N ASP A 187 -11.36 -11.40 9.45
CA ASP A 187 -10.13 -10.73 9.05
C ASP A 187 -10.14 -9.25 9.41
N PHE A 188 -11.29 -8.57 9.30
CA PHE A 188 -11.45 -7.16 9.69
C PHE A 188 -11.27 -6.96 11.19
N ILE A 189 -11.82 -7.86 12.00
CA ILE A 189 -11.66 -7.86 13.46
C ILE A 189 -10.23 -8.24 13.87
N GLY A 190 -9.50 -8.94 13.00
CA GLY A 190 -8.13 -9.42 13.27
C GLY A 190 -8.07 -10.85 13.82
N ASN A 191 -9.18 -11.59 13.74
CA ASN A 191 -9.27 -12.98 14.22
C ASN A 191 -8.88 -14.02 13.17
N GLY A 192 -8.70 -13.64 11.90
CA GLY A 192 -8.47 -14.57 10.79
C GLY A 192 -7.31 -15.55 11.01
N GLU A 193 -6.19 -15.08 11.57
CA GLU A 193 -5.03 -15.94 11.85
C GLU A 193 -5.34 -16.99 12.94
N ILE A 194 -6.12 -16.59 13.95
CA ILE A 194 -6.55 -17.49 15.03
C ILE A 194 -7.50 -18.55 14.49
N VAL A 195 -8.49 -18.14 13.69
CA VAL A 195 -9.48 -19.05 13.08
C VAL A 195 -8.78 -20.08 12.18
N THR A 196 -7.84 -19.62 11.34
CA THR A 196 -7.08 -20.51 10.45
C THR A 196 -6.29 -21.55 11.26
N ARG A 197 -5.61 -21.11 12.31
CA ARG A 197 -4.83 -22.00 13.18
C ARG A 197 -5.69 -23.01 13.93
N ILE A 198 -6.92 -22.64 14.31
CA ILE A 198 -7.89 -23.55 14.93
C ILE A 198 -8.33 -24.62 13.92
N LEU A 199 -8.67 -24.22 12.69
CA LEU A 199 -9.11 -25.12 11.64
C LEU A 199 -8.04 -26.14 11.25
N GLU A 200 -6.78 -25.71 11.11
CA GLU A 200 -5.64 -26.60 10.83
C GLU A 200 -5.48 -27.66 11.93
N LYS A 201 -5.56 -27.24 13.20
CA LYS A 201 -5.47 -28.16 14.34
C LYS A 201 -6.65 -29.13 14.40
N GLN A 202 -7.86 -28.68 14.06
CA GLN A 202 -9.04 -29.54 14.01
C GLN A 202 -8.92 -30.60 12.90
N GLN A 203 -8.44 -30.23 11.71
CA GLN A 203 -8.18 -31.17 10.62
C GLN A 203 -7.14 -32.23 11.04
N PHE A 204 -6.06 -31.79 11.69
CA PHE A 204 -5.03 -32.68 12.20
C PHE A 204 -5.57 -33.67 13.24
N LEU A 205 -6.40 -33.20 14.19
CA LEU A 205 -7.05 -34.06 15.18
C LEU A 205 -7.99 -35.09 14.54
N CYS A 206 -8.77 -34.67 13.54
CA CYS A 206 -9.67 -35.57 12.82
C CYS A 206 -8.90 -36.67 12.09
N GLY A 207 -7.75 -36.34 11.46
CA GLY A 207 -6.88 -37.32 10.82
C GLY A 207 -6.28 -38.32 11.81
N LEU A 208 -5.84 -37.86 12.99
CA LEU A 208 -5.35 -38.74 14.05
C LEU A 208 -6.43 -39.69 14.57
N GLN A 209 -7.67 -39.21 14.73
CA GLN A 209 -8.79 -40.03 15.16
C GLN A 209 -9.13 -41.12 14.13
N GLN A 210 -9.10 -40.80 12.83
CA GLN A 210 -9.31 -41.78 11.77
C GLN A 210 -8.23 -42.88 11.80
N ASN A 211 -6.95 -42.48 11.86
CA ASN A 211 -5.84 -43.43 11.96
C ASN A 211 -5.94 -44.31 13.21
N GLN A 212 -6.39 -43.77 14.35
CA GLN A 212 -6.57 -44.55 15.57
C GLN A 212 -7.69 -45.60 15.43
N VAL A 213 -8.76 -45.27 14.72
CA VAL A 213 -9.87 -46.21 14.44
C VAL A 213 -9.42 -47.30 13.47
N GLU A 214 -8.63 -46.97 12.45
CA GLU A 214 -8.06 -47.94 11.50
C GLU A 214 -7.11 -48.91 12.20
N LEU A 215 -6.16 -48.40 12.99
CA LEU A 215 -5.25 -49.24 13.78
C LEU A 215 -6.01 -50.18 14.72
N ARG A 216 -7.08 -49.72 15.39
CA ARG A 216 -7.89 -50.60 16.24
C ARG A 216 -8.57 -51.73 15.47
N ARG A 217 -9.00 -51.50 14.23
CA ARG A 217 -9.58 -52.55 13.38
C ARG A 217 -8.55 -53.59 12.95
N ASP A 218 -7.32 -53.17 12.67
CA ASP A 218 -6.23 -54.09 12.27
C ASP A 218 -5.76 -55.00 13.43
N TYR A 219 -5.97 -54.60 14.69
CA TYR A 219 -5.66 -55.41 15.87
C TYR A 219 -6.79 -56.35 16.32
N GLU A 220 -8.01 -56.20 15.78
CA GLU A 220 -9.18 -57.04 16.11
C GLU A 220 -9.38 -58.22 15.14
N VAL A 221 -8.41 -58.49 14.24
CA VAL A 221 -8.35 -59.65 13.33
C VAL A 221 -7.24 -60.60 13.76
#